data_AF-A0A7C8ZWI7-F1
#
_entry.id   AF-A0A7C8ZWI7-F1
#
_cell.length_a   1.000
_cell.length_b   1.000
_cell.length_c   1.000
_cell.angle_alpha   90.00
_cell.angle_beta   90.00
_cell.angle_gamma   90.00
#
_symmetry.space_group_name_H-M   'P 1'
#
loop_
_entity.id
_entity.type
_entity.pdbx_description
1 polymer ?
#
loop_
_entity_poly.entity_id
_entity_poly.type
_entity_poly.pdbx_seq_one_letter_code
_entity_poly.pdbx_strand_id
1 'polypeptide(L)'
;GELRGGAWVVVDSRINSDYIEMYADRTAKGNVLEPEGMIEIKFRTKELVECMGRLDQQLISLKEKLSEAKNTGSYTDVERLQQQIKAREKQLLPMYTQIATKFAELHDTSLRMAAKGIIREVLDWRNSRSFFYKRLLRKVMEESLIKKLREAAGEQLNHKSSVDLIKKWFSESEIARERNGAWADDEAFFRWKDDPANYEEKLQELRVQKVLNQLSNVNNSASDLRALPQAFAALLQKVDVNMRSQLVEELRNVLN
;
A
#
# COMPACT_ATOMS: atom_id res chain seq x y z
N GLY A 1 -1.98 17.93 8.35
CA GLY A 1 -3.22 17.63 7.62
C GLY A 1 -3.83 16.37 8.19
N GLU A 2 -5.14 16.17 7.98
CA GLU A 2 -5.86 15.01 8.51
C GLU A 2 -6.67 14.31 7.41
N LEU A 3 -6.81 12.99 7.52
CA LEU A 3 -7.66 12.18 6.65
C LEU A 3 -8.47 11.21 7.51
N ARG A 4 -9.81 11.32 7.47
CA ARG A 4 -10.69 10.58 8.39
C ARG A 4 -11.89 9.94 7.70
N GLY A 5 -12.41 8.88 8.32
CA GLY A 5 -13.69 8.27 7.97
C GLY A 5 -13.85 7.98 6.48
N GLY A 6 -14.98 8.40 5.91
CA GLY A 6 -15.31 8.17 4.50
C GLY A 6 -14.34 8.79 3.51
N ALA A 7 -13.68 9.90 3.86
CA ALA A 7 -12.69 10.54 2.99
C ALA A 7 -11.46 9.63 2.79
N TRP A 8 -11.07 8.85 3.80
CA TRP A 8 -10.02 7.85 3.64
C TRP A 8 -10.46 6.72 2.71
N VAL A 9 -11.69 6.22 2.90
CA VAL A 9 -12.22 5.05 2.16
C VAL A 9 -12.17 5.27 0.65
N VAL A 10 -12.45 6.49 0.18
CA VAL A 10 -12.50 6.80 -1.26
C VAL A 10 -11.14 7.05 -1.91
N VAL A 11 -10.06 7.16 -1.12
CA VAL A 11 -8.68 7.36 -1.63
C VAL A 11 -7.72 6.25 -1.20
N ASP A 12 -8.22 5.18 -0.59
CA ASP A 12 -7.40 4.10 -0.07
C ASP A 12 -6.61 3.39 -1.18
N SER A 13 -5.36 3.02 -0.89
CA SER A 13 -4.48 2.38 -1.88
C SER A 13 -5.01 1.03 -2.35
N ARG A 14 -5.91 0.37 -1.60
CA ARG A 14 -6.53 -0.89 -2.02
C ARG A 14 -7.51 -0.74 -3.17
N ILE A 15 -7.98 0.47 -3.47
CA ILE A 15 -8.80 0.74 -4.66
C ILE A 15 -8.02 0.37 -5.92
N ASN A 16 -6.73 0.72 -5.96
CA ASN A 16 -5.86 0.38 -7.05
C ASN A 16 -4.40 0.22 -6.57
N SER A 17 -4.12 -0.94 -6.00
CA SER A 17 -2.84 -1.24 -5.32
C SER A 17 -1.62 -1.22 -6.24
N ASP A 18 -1.85 -1.31 -7.55
CA ASP A 18 -0.78 -1.32 -8.54
C ASP A 18 -0.25 0.11 -8.81
N TYR A 19 -1.08 1.15 -8.63
CA TYR A 19 -0.75 2.53 -9.01
C TYR A 19 -0.84 3.54 -7.86
N ILE A 20 -1.59 3.25 -6.80
CA ILE A 20 -1.76 4.17 -5.66
C ILE A 20 -0.75 3.83 -4.56
N GLU A 21 0.14 4.77 -4.26
CA GLU A 21 1.00 4.74 -3.07
C GLU A 21 0.59 5.86 -2.12
N MET A 22 0.43 5.52 -0.84
CA MET A 22 -0.01 6.47 0.19
C MET A 22 1.10 6.76 1.20
N TYR A 23 1.21 8.04 1.55
CA TYR A 23 2.21 8.58 2.46
C TYR A 23 1.55 9.53 3.46
N ALA A 24 2.15 9.68 4.64
CA ALA A 24 1.68 10.65 5.62
C ALA A 24 2.85 11.43 6.20
N ASP A 25 2.64 12.72 6.45
CA ASP A 25 3.60 13.53 7.19
C ASP A 25 3.70 13.04 8.64
N ARG A 26 4.86 13.24 9.30
CA ARG A 26 5.05 12.88 10.70
C ARG A 26 4.02 13.50 11.65
N THR A 27 3.55 14.70 11.35
CA THR A 27 2.52 15.42 12.13
C THR A 27 1.09 15.11 11.68
N ALA A 28 0.90 14.36 10.59
CA ALA A 28 -0.41 14.04 10.08
C ALA A 28 -1.20 13.11 11.01
N LYS A 29 -2.52 13.26 10.96
CA LYS A 29 -3.48 12.47 11.74
C LYS A 29 -4.45 11.74 10.84
N GLY A 30 -4.96 10.61 11.30
CA GLY A 30 -6.01 9.91 10.58
C GLY A 30 -6.49 8.67 11.30
N ASN A 31 -7.81 8.54 11.31
CA ASN A 31 -8.53 7.44 11.90
C ASN A 31 -9.98 7.46 11.40
N VAL A 32 -10.80 6.50 11.84
CA VAL A 32 -12.20 6.40 11.44
C VAL A 32 -13.00 7.61 11.91
N LEU A 33 -12.75 8.08 13.14
CA LEU A 33 -13.44 9.21 13.76
C LEU A 33 -12.43 10.22 14.29
N GLU A 34 -12.91 11.42 14.60
CA GLU A 34 -12.16 12.39 15.42
C GLU A 34 -12.00 11.87 16.86
N PRO A 35 -10.94 12.27 17.58
CA PRO A 35 -10.68 11.85 18.95
C PRO A 35 -11.88 12.06 19.88
N GLU A 36 -12.55 13.20 19.77
CA GLU A 36 -13.74 13.57 20.52
C GLU A 36 -14.90 12.59 20.28
N GLY A 37 -15.20 12.32 19.00
CA GLY A 37 -16.21 11.33 18.64
C GLY A 37 -15.83 9.90 19.09
N MET A 38 -14.54 9.57 19.12
CA MET A 38 -14.09 8.27 19.61
C MET A 38 -14.36 8.10 21.10
N ILE A 39 -14.07 9.11 21.93
CA ILE A 39 -14.29 9.03 23.37
C ILE A 39 -15.77 9.02 23.72
N GLU A 40 -16.61 9.74 22.99
CA GLU A 40 -18.07 9.72 23.19
C GLU A 40 -18.68 8.32 22.96
N ILE A 41 -18.05 7.52 22.10
CA ILE A 41 -18.52 6.16 21.81
C ILE A 41 -17.88 5.14 22.75
N LYS A 42 -16.55 5.18 22.91
CA LYS A 42 -15.75 4.11 23.53
C LYS A 42 -15.23 4.41 24.94
N PHE A 43 -15.23 5.67 25.37
CA PHE A 43 -14.64 6.09 26.65
C PHE A 43 -15.52 7.15 27.31
N ARG A 44 -16.74 6.75 27.64
CA ARG A 44 -17.82 7.62 28.09
C ARG A 44 -17.59 8.04 29.54
N THR A 45 -18.50 8.85 30.07
CA THR A 45 -18.45 9.34 31.46
C THR A 45 -18.24 8.22 32.48
N LYS A 46 -18.82 7.03 32.26
CA LYS A 46 -18.65 5.88 33.15
C LYS A 46 -17.18 5.44 33.21
N GLU A 47 -16.56 5.19 32.05
CA GLU A 47 -15.16 4.77 31.97
C GLU A 47 -14.20 5.86 32.48
N LEU A 48 -14.55 7.14 32.27
CA LEU A 48 -13.82 8.28 32.83
C LEU A 48 -13.84 8.26 34.37
N VAL A 49 -15.02 8.06 34.98
CA VAL A 49 -15.17 7.97 36.44
C VAL A 49 -14.46 6.74 37.02
N GLU A 50 -14.46 5.61 36.32
CA GLU A 50 -13.66 4.45 36.68
C GLU A 50 -12.15 4.77 36.65
N CYS A 51 -11.68 5.50 35.63
CA CYS A 51 -10.28 5.94 35.57
C CYS A 51 -9.92 6.94 36.68
N MET A 52 -10.81 7.88 37.01
CA MET A 52 -10.62 8.77 38.16
C MET A 52 -10.48 7.97 39.45
N GLY A 53 -11.33 6.96 39.64
CA GLY A 53 -11.27 6.06 40.80
C GLY A 53 -10.00 5.22 40.89
N ARG A 54 -9.26 5.05 39.80
CA ARG A 54 -7.99 4.31 39.78
C ARG A 54 -6.76 5.21 39.96
N LEU A 55 -6.85 6.48 39.59
CA LEU A 55 -5.68 7.37 39.48
C LEU A 55 -5.72 8.58 40.42
N ASP A 56 -6.90 9.10 40.79
CA ASP A 56 -7.03 10.24 41.70
C ASP A 56 -6.97 9.79 43.16
N GLN A 57 -5.90 10.17 43.86
CA GLN A 57 -5.64 9.77 45.25
C GLN A 57 -6.75 10.22 46.22
N GLN A 58 -7.33 11.40 46.00
CA GLN A 58 -8.40 11.90 46.84
C GLN A 58 -9.68 11.07 46.66
N LEU A 59 -10.02 10.72 45.42
CA LEU A 59 -11.19 9.89 45.10
C LEU A 59 -11.03 8.45 45.61
N ILE A 60 -9.82 7.89 45.56
CA ILE A 60 -9.48 6.59 46.16
C ILE A 60 -9.73 6.64 47.68
N SER A 61 -9.14 7.60 48.38
CA SER A 61 -9.31 7.74 49.83
C SER A 61 -10.77 7.96 50.24
N LEU A 62 -11.53 8.75 49.48
CA LEU A 62 -12.96 8.96 49.74
C LEU A 62 -13.78 7.66 49.52
N LYS A 63 -13.44 6.85 48.52
CA LYS A 63 -14.10 5.55 48.27
C LYS A 63 -13.78 4.52 49.35
N GLU A 64 -12.55 4.50 49.86
CA GLU A 64 -12.15 3.66 51.00
C GLU A 64 -12.94 4.03 52.26
N LYS A 65 -12.97 5.32 52.62
CA LYS A 65 -13.76 5.83 53.76
C LYS A 65 -15.25 5.52 53.61
N LEU A 66 -15.80 5.62 52.40
CA LEU A 66 -17.19 5.25 52.13
C LEU A 66 -17.43 3.75 52.37
N SER A 67 -16.48 2.90 52.01
CA SER A 67 -16.57 1.46 52.28
C SER A 67 -16.53 1.15 53.78
N GLU A 68 -15.65 1.82 54.53
CA GLU A 68 -15.57 1.69 55.99
C GLU A 68 -16.86 2.16 56.68
N ALA A 69 -17.38 3.33 56.30
CA ALA A 69 -18.62 3.89 56.87
C ALA A 69 -19.85 3.00 56.61
N LYS A 70 -19.88 2.30 55.46
CA LYS A 70 -20.92 1.30 55.16
C LYS A 70 -20.82 0.07 56.08
N ASN A 71 -19.61 -0.34 56.43
CA ASN A 71 -19.39 -1.48 57.33
C ASN A 71 -19.74 -1.16 58.79
N THR A 72 -19.58 0.10 59.21
CA THR A 72 -19.86 0.55 60.59
C THR A 72 -21.30 1.02 60.82
N GLY A 73 -22.12 1.14 59.76
CA GLY A 73 -23.53 1.51 59.85
C GLY A 73 -23.81 3.00 60.09
N SER A 74 -22.84 3.90 59.84
CA SER A 74 -23.02 5.35 59.97
C SER A 74 -23.70 5.97 58.75
N TYR A 75 -25.03 6.02 58.75
CA TYR A 75 -25.82 6.50 57.60
C TYR A 75 -25.56 7.97 57.22
N THR A 76 -25.34 8.85 58.20
CA THR A 76 -25.06 10.28 57.97
C THR A 76 -23.71 10.52 57.31
N ASP A 77 -22.69 9.73 57.67
CA ASP A 77 -21.37 9.81 57.03
C ASP A 77 -21.37 9.24 55.61
N VAL A 78 -22.17 8.20 55.35
CA VAL A 78 -22.34 7.63 54.01
C VAL A 78 -22.89 8.66 53.02
N GLU A 79 -23.94 9.41 53.38
CA GLU A 79 -24.51 10.42 52.49
C GLU A 79 -23.54 11.57 52.21
N ARG A 80 -22.87 12.06 53.26
CA ARG A 80 -21.84 13.10 53.15
C ARG A 80 -20.68 12.68 52.24
N LEU A 81 -20.17 11.46 52.41
CA LEU A 81 -19.07 10.93 51.59
C LEU A 81 -19.49 10.75 50.14
N GLN A 82 -20.72 10.31 49.87
CA GLN A 82 -21.26 10.22 48.50
C GLN A 82 -21.34 11.59 47.83
N GLN A 83 -21.76 12.64 48.55
CA GLN A 83 -21.80 14.00 48.02
C GLN A 83 -20.39 14.52 47.70
N GLN A 84 -19.41 14.26 48.57
CA GLN A 84 -18.00 14.64 48.33
C GLN A 84 -17.40 13.92 47.12
N ILE A 85 -17.67 12.63 46.95
CA ILE A 85 -17.24 11.86 45.77
C ILE A 85 -17.85 12.46 44.50
N LYS A 86 -19.17 12.68 44.46
CA LYS A 86 -19.84 13.27 43.30
C LYS A 86 -19.30 14.67 42.97
N ALA A 87 -19.01 15.49 43.97
CA ALA A 87 -18.42 16.82 43.78
C ALA A 87 -17.02 16.72 43.16
N ARG A 88 -16.18 15.79 43.65
CA ARG A 88 -14.83 15.56 43.11
C ARG A 88 -14.88 15.00 41.68
N GLU A 89 -15.75 14.03 41.40
CA GLU A 89 -15.94 13.48 40.05
C GLU A 89 -16.34 14.59 39.06
N LYS A 90 -17.30 15.45 39.44
CA LYS A 90 -17.72 16.59 38.63
C LYS A 90 -16.59 17.59 38.39
N GLN A 91 -15.74 17.84 39.39
CA GLN A 91 -14.59 18.73 39.27
C GLN A 91 -13.53 18.16 38.31
N LEU A 92 -13.28 16.86 38.37
CA LEU A 92 -12.24 16.19 37.56
C LEU A 92 -12.66 15.95 36.12
N LEU A 93 -13.97 15.86 35.85
CA LEU A 93 -14.49 15.45 34.56
C LEU A 93 -13.91 16.21 33.36
N PRO A 94 -13.84 17.56 33.33
CA PRO A 94 -13.29 18.28 32.18
C PRO A 94 -11.82 17.92 31.89
N MET A 95 -11.01 17.77 32.93
CA MET A 95 -9.59 17.43 32.79
C MET A 95 -9.42 15.99 32.29
N TYR A 96 -10.19 15.05 32.83
CA TYR A 96 -10.15 13.65 32.39
C TYR A 96 -10.70 13.48 30.96
N THR A 97 -11.66 14.29 30.53
CA THR A 97 -12.09 14.35 29.12
C THR A 97 -10.94 14.79 28.21
N GLN A 98 -10.17 15.81 28.60
CA GLN A 98 -8.99 16.23 27.83
C GLN A 98 -7.92 15.13 27.77
N ILE A 99 -7.67 14.45 28.89
CA ILE A 99 -6.72 13.31 28.95
C ILE A 99 -7.20 12.19 28.02
N ALA A 100 -8.49 11.85 28.05
CA ALA A 100 -9.06 10.83 27.19
C ALA A 100 -8.99 11.20 25.70
N THR A 101 -9.26 12.46 25.37
CA THR A 101 -9.12 12.99 24.00
C THR A 101 -7.67 12.84 23.55
N LYS A 102 -6.71 13.23 24.41
CA LYS A 102 -5.29 13.09 24.09
C LYS A 102 -4.87 11.63 23.94
N PHE A 103 -5.42 10.74 24.76
CA PHE A 103 -5.20 9.30 24.64
C PHE A 103 -5.71 8.78 23.29
N ALA A 104 -6.92 9.19 22.86
CA ALA A 104 -7.46 8.84 21.55
C ALA A 104 -6.55 9.37 20.41
N GLU A 105 -6.07 10.60 20.48
CA GLU A 105 -5.14 11.18 19.48
C GLU A 105 -3.83 10.40 19.28
N LEU A 106 -3.37 9.64 20.29
CA LEU A 106 -2.18 8.79 20.17
C LEU A 106 -2.42 7.62 19.20
N HIS A 107 -3.67 7.20 19.03
CA HIS A 107 -4.06 6.18 18.06
C HIS A 107 -4.16 6.70 16.61
N ASP A 108 -4.14 8.01 16.41
CA ASP A 108 -4.35 8.65 15.10
C ASP A 108 -3.02 8.99 14.40
N THR A 109 -1.89 8.56 14.95
CA THR A 109 -0.56 8.96 14.48
C THR A 109 -0.18 8.30 13.15
N SER A 110 0.56 9.03 12.31
CA SER A 110 1.14 8.49 11.07
C SER A 110 2.07 7.30 11.31
N LEU A 111 2.80 7.28 12.43
CA LEU A 111 3.59 6.12 12.85
C LEU A 111 2.72 4.86 13.02
N ARG A 112 1.52 4.98 13.60
CA ARG A 112 0.59 3.87 13.71
C ARG A 112 0.05 3.44 12.34
N MET A 113 -0.20 4.38 11.42
CA MET A 113 -0.60 4.05 10.05
C MET A 113 0.46 3.21 9.33
N ALA A 114 1.74 3.58 9.48
CA ALA A 114 2.86 2.84 8.90
C ALA A 114 3.02 1.46 9.57
N ALA A 115 2.92 1.39 10.90
CA ALA A 115 2.97 0.11 11.62
C ALA A 115 1.82 -0.84 11.24
N LYS A 116 0.68 -0.30 10.79
CA LYS A 116 -0.44 -1.08 10.25
C LYS A 116 -0.32 -1.37 8.74
N GLY A 117 0.73 -0.88 8.07
CA GLY A 117 0.97 -1.09 6.66
C GLY A 117 -0.06 -0.42 5.74
N ILE A 118 -0.76 0.62 6.21
CA ILE A 118 -1.78 1.33 5.41
C ILE A 118 -1.13 2.43 4.56
N ILE A 119 -0.04 3.02 5.07
CA ILE A 119 0.83 3.90 4.31
C ILE A 119 2.18 3.22 4.09
N ARG A 120 2.87 3.65 3.03
CA ARG A 120 4.17 3.11 2.66
C ARG A 120 5.29 3.63 3.54
N GLU A 121 5.27 4.93 3.85
CA GLU A 121 6.30 5.57 4.66
C GLU A 121 5.77 6.85 5.33
N VAL A 122 6.33 7.18 6.50
CA VAL A 122 6.13 8.48 7.16
C VAL A 122 7.21 9.43 6.69
N LEU A 123 6.81 10.59 6.16
CA LEU A 123 7.72 11.57 5.60
C LEU A 123 7.78 12.82 6.47
N ASP A 124 8.90 13.55 6.39
CA ASP A 124 9.01 14.90 6.93
C ASP A 124 8.75 15.91 5.80
N TRP A 125 7.81 16.83 6.00
CA TRP A 125 7.44 17.84 5.01
C TRP A 125 8.63 18.55 4.36
N ARG A 126 9.66 18.88 5.15
CA ARG A 126 10.89 19.54 4.68
C ARG A 126 11.59 18.80 3.54
N ASN A 127 11.58 17.47 3.55
CA ASN A 127 12.25 16.62 2.58
C ASN A 127 11.30 16.08 1.49
N SER A 128 10.00 16.36 1.61
CA SER A 128 8.95 15.79 0.77
C SER A 128 9.16 16.05 -0.73
N ARG A 129 9.56 17.27 -1.11
CA ARG A 129 9.77 17.64 -2.52
C ARG A 129 10.81 16.74 -3.19
N SER A 130 11.99 16.63 -2.59
CA SER A 130 13.09 15.82 -3.13
C SER A 130 12.75 14.34 -3.15
N PHE A 131 12.06 13.87 -2.11
CA PHE A 131 11.55 12.49 -2.03
C PHE A 131 10.57 12.19 -3.17
N PHE A 132 9.51 12.99 -3.32
CA PHE A 132 8.48 12.75 -4.33
C PHE A 132 8.99 12.93 -5.75
N TYR A 133 9.94 13.85 -5.98
CA TYR A 133 10.60 13.96 -7.29
C TYR A 133 11.25 12.63 -7.71
N LYS A 134 12.11 12.08 -6.84
CA LYS A 134 12.79 10.80 -7.11
C LYS A 134 11.79 9.65 -7.23
N ARG A 135 10.83 9.58 -6.30
CA ARG A 135 9.85 8.49 -6.27
C ARG A 135 8.94 8.47 -7.49
N LEU A 136 8.44 9.64 -7.90
CA LEU A 136 7.61 9.77 -9.09
C LEU A 136 8.41 9.42 -10.35
N LEU A 137 9.64 9.93 -10.47
CA LEU A 137 10.51 9.58 -11.58
C LEU A 137 10.72 8.07 -11.68
N ARG A 138 11.05 7.41 -10.56
CA ARG A 138 11.17 5.95 -10.50
C ARG A 138 9.91 5.25 -10.98
N LYS A 139 8.73 5.71 -10.53
CA LYS A 139 7.45 5.10 -10.92
C LYS A 139 7.10 5.26 -12.39
N VAL A 140 7.35 6.43 -12.97
CA VAL A 140 7.13 6.65 -14.40
C VAL A 140 8.04 5.74 -15.24
N MET A 141 9.28 5.54 -14.80
CA MET A 141 10.23 4.67 -15.51
C MET A 141 9.88 3.18 -15.37
N GLU A 142 9.48 2.73 -14.18
CA GLU A 142 8.93 1.38 -13.97
C GLU A 142 7.73 1.15 -14.91
N GLU A 143 6.78 2.08 -14.94
CA GLU A 143 5.57 1.96 -15.76
C GLU A 143 5.89 1.96 -17.28
N SER A 144 6.86 2.77 -17.71
CA SER A 144 7.33 2.75 -19.10
C SER A 144 7.87 1.36 -19.49
N LEU A 145 8.62 0.71 -18.62
CA LEU A 145 9.15 -0.63 -18.89
C LEU A 145 8.05 -1.70 -18.84
N ILE A 146 7.11 -1.58 -17.89
CA ILE A 146 5.95 -2.48 -17.80
C ILE A 146 5.13 -2.44 -19.08
N LYS A 147 4.92 -1.26 -19.67
CA LYS A 147 4.23 -1.12 -20.96
C LYS A 147 4.95 -1.87 -22.08
N LYS A 148 6.27 -1.67 -22.23
CA LYS A 148 7.08 -2.39 -23.24
C LYS A 148 7.02 -3.90 -23.06
N LEU A 149 7.09 -4.36 -21.81
CA LEU A 149 7.05 -5.78 -21.47
C LEU A 149 5.67 -6.40 -21.78
N ARG A 150 4.59 -5.68 -21.48
CA ARG A 150 3.23 -6.10 -21.84
C ARG A 150 2.97 -6.09 -23.34
N GLU A 151 3.51 -5.12 -24.07
CA GLU A 151 3.45 -5.13 -25.54
C GLU A 151 4.13 -6.37 -26.13
N ALA A 152 5.30 -6.72 -25.59
CA ALA A 152 6.07 -7.90 -25.98
C ALA A 152 5.36 -9.21 -25.64
N ALA A 153 4.81 -9.36 -24.42
CA ALA A 153 4.19 -10.60 -23.96
C ALA A 153 2.69 -10.74 -24.30
N GLY A 154 2.00 -9.64 -24.59
CA GLY A 154 0.54 -9.60 -24.77
C GLY A 154 -0.23 -9.67 -23.44
N GLU A 155 -1.49 -10.11 -23.51
CA GLU A 155 -2.43 -10.15 -22.37
C GLU A 155 -2.06 -11.16 -21.27
N GLN A 156 -0.98 -11.92 -21.45
CA GLN A 156 -0.55 -12.96 -20.51
C GLN A 156 0.02 -12.40 -19.20
N LEU A 157 0.48 -11.14 -19.19
CA LEU A 157 1.16 -10.55 -18.04
C LEU A 157 0.35 -9.42 -17.40
N ASN A 158 -0.12 -9.68 -16.16
CA ASN A 158 -0.70 -8.65 -15.31
C ASN A 158 0.39 -7.70 -14.75
N HIS A 159 -0.02 -6.63 -14.06
CA HIS A 159 0.90 -5.57 -13.60
C HIS A 159 1.94 -6.12 -12.64
N LYS A 160 1.47 -6.86 -11.63
CA LYS A 160 2.32 -7.46 -10.61
C LYS A 160 3.35 -8.42 -11.20
N SER A 161 2.94 -9.33 -12.08
CA SER A 161 3.85 -10.25 -12.77
C SER A 161 4.88 -9.51 -13.64
N SER A 162 4.49 -8.39 -14.25
CA SER A 162 5.40 -7.54 -15.02
C SER A 162 6.47 -6.91 -14.12
N VAL A 163 6.07 -6.36 -12.97
CA VAL A 163 6.99 -5.81 -11.96
C VAL A 163 7.94 -6.88 -11.44
N ASP A 164 7.45 -8.07 -11.15
CA ASP A 164 8.26 -9.17 -10.61
C ASP A 164 9.28 -9.68 -11.63
N LEU A 165 8.93 -9.73 -12.92
CA LEU A 165 9.87 -10.04 -14.01
C LEU A 165 10.95 -8.97 -14.15
N ILE A 166 10.58 -7.68 -14.12
CA ILE A 166 11.55 -6.58 -14.17
C ILE A 166 12.52 -6.67 -13.00
N LYS A 167 12.02 -6.92 -11.78
CA LYS A 167 12.87 -7.12 -10.60
C LYS A 167 13.81 -8.30 -10.78
N LYS A 168 13.32 -9.42 -11.31
CA LYS A 168 14.13 -10.60 -11.60
C LYS A 168 15.25 -10.26 -12.59
N TRP A 169 14.92 -9.63 -13.71
CA TRP A 169 15.90 -9.25 -14.73
C TRP A 169 16.95 -8.27 -14.20
N PHE A 170 16.53 -7.29 -13.40
CA PHE A 170 17.45 -6.38 -12.72
C PHE A 170 18.37 -7.13 -11.76
N SER A 171 17.83 -8.03 -10.93
CA SER A 171 18.59 -8.76 -9.92
C SER A 171 19.62 -9.72 -10.52
N GLU A 172 19.37 -10.23 -11.74
CA GLU A 172 20.31 -11.07 -12.50
C GLU A 172 21.46 -10.27 -13.14
N SER A 173 21.26 -8.96 -13.32
CA SER A 173 22.23 -8.07 -13.99
C SER A 173 23.50 -7.87 -13.16
N GLU A 174 24.59 -7.51 -13.84
CA GLU A 174 25.87 -7.22 -13.19
C GLU A 174 25.77 -6.01 -12.24
N ILE A 175 24.98 -5.00 -12.62
CA ILE A 175 24.74 -3.78 -11.83
C ILE A 175 24.16 -4.12 -10.45
N ALA A 176 23.29 -5.12 -10.37
CA ALA A 176 22.69 -5.52 -9.09
C ALA A 176 23.67 -6.27 -8.17
N ARG A 177 24.75 -6.87 -8.71
CA ARG A 177 25.76 -7.60 -7.93
C ARG A 177 26.73 -6.69 -7.19
N GLU A 178 26.85 -5.43 -7.61
CA GLU A 178 27.76 -4.46 -7.00
C GLU A 178 27.29 -3.98 -5.61
N ARG A 179 25.99 -4.07 -5.30
CA ARG A 179 25.41 -3.52 -4.06
C ARG A 179 24.30 -4.38 -3.48
N ASN A 180 24.37 -4.62 -2.17
CA ASN A 180 23.26 -5.22 -1.42
C ASN A 180 22.03 -4.30 -1.48
N GLY A 181 20.88 -4.83 -1.90
CA GLY A 181 19.64 -4.05 -1.99
C GLY A 181 19.55 -3.11 -3.19
N ALA A 182 20.32 -3.35 -4.27
CA ALA A 182 20.40 -2.51 -5.45
C ALA A 182 19.04 -2.13 -6.09
N TRP A 183 17.97 -2.91 -5.90
CA TRP A 183 16.64 -2.56 -6.42
C TRP A 183 16.09 -1.24 -5.85
N ALA A 184 16.41 -0.96 -4.57
CA ALA A 184 16.00 0.26 -3.89
C ALA A 184 16.88 1.48 -4.26
N ASP A 185 18.00 1.26 -4.95
CA ASP A 185 18.87 2.31 -5.47
C ASP A 185 18.33 2.79 -6.83
N ASP A 186 17.79 4.00 -6.86
CA ASP A 186 17.21 4.58 -8.07
C ASP A 186 18.26 4.83 -9.16
N GLU A 187 19.49 5.19 -8.80
CA GLU A 187 20.55 5.45 -9.78
C GLU A 187 21.00 4.14 -10.45
N ALA A 188 21.14 3.07 -9.66
CA ALA A 188 21.46 1.75 -10.18
C ALA A 188 20.37 1.25 -11.15
N PHE A 189 19.10 1.43 -10.78
CA PHE A 189 17.99 1.07 -11.65
C PHE A 189 17.95 1.88 -12.94
N PHE A 190 18.15 3.21 -12.88
CA PHE A 190 18.14 4.04 -14.08
C PHE A 190 19.27 3.65 -15.04
N ARG A 191 20.49 3.43 -14.53
CA ARG A 191 21.62 2.93 -15.34
C ARG A 191 21.28 1.62 -16.06
N TRP A 192 20.65 0.69 -15.36
CA TRP A 192 20.21 -0.58 -15.96
C TRP A 192 19.08 -0.40 -16.98
N LYS A 193 18.08 0.41 -16.64
CA LYS A 193 16.88 0.62 -17.46
C LYS A 193 17.17 1.39 -18.75
N ASP A 194 18.10 2.33 -18.70
CA ASP A 194 18.41 3.23 -19.82
C ASP A 194 19.24 2.56 -20.92
N ASP A 195 19.89 1.44 -20.62
CA ASP A 195 20.53 0.58 -21.61
C ASP A 195 19.57 -0.57 -22.04
N PRO A 196 19.01 -0.53 -23.26
CA PRO A 196 18.10 -1.56 -23.75
C PRO A 196 18.76 -2.94 -23.90
N ALA A 197 20.09 -3.01 -24.07
CA ALA A 197 20.79 -4.28 -24.23
C ALA A 197 20.59 -5.21 -23.03
N ASN A 198 20.32 -4.64 -21.85
CA ASN A 198 20.09 -5.38 -20.61
C ASN A 198 18.82 -6.25 -20.62
N TYR A 199 17.86 -5.97 -21.50
CA TYR A 199 16.57 -6.66 -21.50
C TYR A 199 15.97 -6.90 -22.88
N GLU A 200 16.60 -6.44 -23.98
CA GLU A 200 16.05 -6.62 -25.33
C GLU A 200 15.95 -8.10 -25.72
N GLU A 201 16.95 -8.93 -25.42
CA GLU A 201 16.89 -10.38 -25.66
C GLU A 201 15.70 -11.02 -24.94
N LYS A 202 15.51 -10.68 -23.66
CA LYS A 202 14.39 -11.16 -22.85
C LYS A 202 13.04 -10.68 -23.40
N LEU A 203 12.97 -9.48 -23.97
CA LEU A 203 11.77 -9.00 -24.65
C LEU A 203 11.51 -9.76 -25.95
N GLN A 204 12.55 -10.12 -26.72
CA GLN A 204 12.38 -10.94 -27.93
C GLN A 204 11.86 -12.34 -27.59
N GLU A 205 12.38 -12.98 -26.55
CA GLU A 205 11.87 -14.26 -26.06
C GLU A 205 10.36 -14.19 -25.74
N LEU A 206 9.93 -13.13 -25.06
CA LEU A 206 8.51 -12.91 -24.75
C LEU A 206 7.66 -12.72 -26.02
N ARG A 207 8.18 -12.02 -27.04
CA ARG A 207 7.50 -11.85 -28.34
C ARG A 207 7.34 -13.19 -29.05
N VAL A 208 8.39 -14.03 -29.05
CA VAL A 208 8.33 -15.38 -29.62
C VAL A 208 7.30 -16.22 -28.89
N GLN A 209 7.31 -16.23 -27.55
CA GLN A 209 6.31 -16.95 -26.75
C GLN A 209 4.88 -16.47 -27.03
N LYS A 210 4.68 -15.15 -27.16
CA LYS A 210 3.38 -14.57 -27.52
C LYS A 210 2.89 -15.10 -28.88
N VAL A 211 3.72 -15.05 -29.92
CA VAL A 211 3.38 -15.54 -31.26
C VAL A 211 3.14 -17.05 -31.24
N LEU A 212 3.96 -17.81 -30.52
CA LEU A 212 3.79 -19.26 -30.37
C LEU A 212 2.45 -19.62 -29.71
N ASN A 213 2.04 -18.88 -28.68
CA ASN A 213 0.74 -19.09 -28.04
C ASN A 213 -0.42 -18.77 -28.99
N GLN A 214 -0.29 -17.72 -29.80
CA GLN A 214 -1.29 -17.39 -30.82
C GLN A 214 -1.41 -18.49 -31.88
N LEU A 215 -0.29 -19.06 -32.33
CA LEU A 215 -0.28 -20.16 -33.30
C LEU A 215 -0.74 -21.49 -32.69
N SER A 216 -0.42 -21.77 -31.43
CA SER A 216 -0.89 -22.97 -30.72
C SER A 216 -2.41 -23.03 -30.64
N ASN A 217 -3.09 -21.88 -30.50
CA ASN A 217 -4.55 -21.82 -30.52
C ASN A 217 -5.13 -22.27 -31.87
N VAL A 218 -4.44 -21.98 -32.99
CA VAL A 218 -4.85 -22.42 -34.33
C VAL A 218 -4.69 -23.93 -34.49
N ASN A 219 -3.65 -24.52 -33.88
CA ASN A 219 -3.41 -25.96 -33.94
C ASN A 219 -4.51 -26.79 -33.26
N ASN A 220 -5.21 -26.22 -32.27
CA ASN A 220 -6.28 -26.91 -31.54
C ASN A 220 -7.58 -27.10 -32.36
N SER A 221 -7.66 -26.51 -33.56
CA SER A 221 -8.83 -26.55 -34.44
C SER A 221 -8.44 -27.06 -35.82
N ALA A 222 -8.95 -28.23 -36.20
CA ALA A 222 -8.61 -28.86 -37.48
C ALA A 222 -9.04 -28.00 -38.70
N SER A 223 -10.10 -27.20 -38.56
CA SER A 223 -10.52 -26.26 -39.61
C SER A 223 -9.58 -25.06 -39.71
N ASP A 224 -9.12 -24.51 -38.59
CA ASP A 224 -8.24 -23.34 -38.58
C ASP A 224 -6.83 -23.72 -39.04
N LEU A 225 -6.37 -24.91 -38.69
CA LEU A 225 -5.11 -25.46 -39.17
C LEU A 225 -5.10 -25.63 -40.70
N ARG A 226 -6.23 -26.00 -41.32
CA ARG A 226 -6.36 -26.06 -42.79
C ARG A 226 -6.35 -24.69 -43.46
N ALA A 227 -6.80 -23.65 -42.77
CA ALA A 227 -6.79 -22.27 -43.26
C ALA A 227 -5.41 -21.59 -43.09
N LEU A 228 -4.54 -22.13 -42.25
CA LEU A 228 -3.24 -21.55 -41.91
C LEU A 228 -2.33 -21.25 -43.12
N PRO A 229 -2.19 -22.12 -44.15
CA PRO A 229 -1.37 -21.80 -45.32
C PRO A 229 -1.88 -20.59 -46.11
N GLN A 230 -3.21 -20.43 -46.22
CA GLN A 230 -3.84 -19.30 -46.90
C GLN A 230 -3.64 -18.00 -46.10
N ALA A 231 -3.71 -18.08 -44.78
CA ALA A 231 -3.41 -16.95 -43.90
C ALA A 231 -1.95 -16.50 -44.01
N PHE A 232 -0.99 -17.44 -44.03
CA PHE A 232 0.43 -17.12 -44.25
C PHE A 232 0.68 -16.50 -45.61
N ALA A 233 0.06 -17.00 -46.68
CA ALA A 233 0.17 -16.41 -48.01
C ALA A 233 -0.33 -14.96 -48.04
N ALA A 234 -1.48 -14.69 -47.41
CA ALA A 234 -2.03 -13.34 -47.29
C ALA A 234 -1.14 -12.41 -46.44
N LEU A 235 -0.50 -12.93 -45.39
CA LEU A 235 0.45 -12.19 -44.57
C LEU A 235 1.69 -11.80 -45.38
N LEU A 236 2.31 -12.77 -46.07
CA LEU A 236 3.52 -12.53 -46.87
C LEU A 236 3.28 -11.47 -47.96
N GLN A 237 2.08 -11.40 -48.55
CA GLN A 237 1.72 -10.37 -49.53
C GLN A 237 1.75 -8.95 -48.95
N LYS A 238 1.48 -8.78 -47.65
CA LYS A 238 1.46 -7.49 -46.94
C LYS A 238 2.82 -7.07 -46.38
N VAL A 239 3.76 -8.02 -46.27
CA VAL A 239 5.14 -7.76 -45.81
C VAL A 239 5.97 -7.24 -46.98
N ASP A 240 6.92 -6.35 -46.68
CA ASP A 240 7.86 -5.81 -47.67
C ASP A 240 8.72 -6.92 -48.32
N VAL A 241 9.29 -6.60 -49.47
CA VAL A 241 9.99 -7.59 -50.30
C VAL A 241 11.23 -8.17 -49.63
N ASN A 242 11.96 -7.37 -48.84
CA ASN A 242 13.19 -7.80 -48.17
C ASN A 242 12.88 -8.73 -46.99
N MET A 243 11.96 -8.32 -46.11
CA MET A 243 11.55 -9.12 -44.96
C MET A 243 10.78 -10.38 -45.39
N ARG A 244 10.04 -10.33 -46.50
CA ARG A 244 9.43 -11.53 -47.12
C ARG A 244 10.49 -12.55 -47.55
N SER A 245 11.56 -12.10 -48.18
CA SER A 245 12.64 -12.99 -48.64
C SER A 245 13.34 -13.67 -47.46
N GLN A 246 13.64 -12.90 -46.40
CA GLN A 246 14.21 -13.43 -45.16
C GLN A 246 13.28 -14.44 -44.48
N LEU A 247 11.98 -14.13 -44.33
CA LEU A 247 11.02 -15.03 -43.73
C LEU A 247 10.89 -16.36 -44.49
N VAL A 248 10.92 -16.31 -45.82
CA VAL A 248 10.85 -17.52 -46.66
C VAL A 248 12.11 -18.38 -46.50
N GLU A 249 13.27 -17.76 -46.41
CA GLU A 249 14.54 -18.46 -46.17
C GLU A 249 14.56 -19.12 -44.79
N GLU A 250 14.19 -18.40 -43.74
CA GLU A 250 14.10 -18.93 -42.37
C GLU A 250 13.08 -20.08 -42.27
N LEU A 251 11.90 -19.94 -42.88
CA LEU A 251 10.91 -21.02 -42.91
C LEU A 251 11.39 -22.25 -43.68
N ARG A 252 12.13 -22.07 -44.77
CA ARG A 252 12.75 -23.20 -45.50
C ARG A 252 13.80 -23.91 -44.66
N ASN A 253 14.58 -23.17 -43.88
CA ASN A 253 15.57 -23.75 -42.96
C ASN A 253 14.92 -24.56 -41.84
N VAL A 254 13.70 -24.20 -41.41
CA VAL A 254 12.96 -24.94 -40.37
C VAL A 254 12.21 -26.16 -40.93
N LEU A 255 11.84 -26.14 -42.21
CA LEU A 255 11.08 -27.21 -42.87
C LEU A 255 11.94 -28.31 -43.51
N ASN A 256 13.23 -28.04 -43.75
CA ASN A 256 14.22 -28.99 -44.27
C ASN A 256 15.00 -29.65 -43.13
#